data_AF-A0A1Y2AGA5-F1
#
_entry.id   AF-A0A1Y2AGA5-F1
#
_cell.length_a   1.000
_cell.length_b   1.000
_cell.length_c   1.000
_cell.angle_alpha   90.00
_cell.angle_beta   90.00
_cell.angle_gamma   90.00
#
_symmetry.space_group_name_H-M   'P 1'
#
loop_
_entity.id
_entity.type
_entity.pdbx_description
1 polymer ?
#
loop_
_entity_poly.entity_id
_entity_poly.type
_entity_poly.pdbx_seq_one_letter_code
_entity_poly.pdbx_strand_id
1 'polypeptide(L)'
;MSDDSKKTLKNLIDTLIGNDSSKSRVRAMDVQRVISIVNEMEKKILILNMIPKHLDVVFKIDIGTKVYSILKVFKECENELISRQKRCETTKIDPEEDKSYNELAIQYRVMVRRIYRLFMQDKVLYNRLYQSYKRRITDHQEANENDNRMMSLEEEEEEEEHSVEKLVGCKKFESYIKEIKVFFEERLMESVEEEQKQQKMIERIVIKEEQTNKQINIVRNALNEINMKRFYENKEKEKVIEKLSNELNNLRINSEKTKQRILESSKKKNDGTRTLYNQKCNALKTEIEQLEKQYNELLQHNSEEELNLRKKSYKVEGEVENWIHKYDQEVGERHMELEDLTQRYEEGNKALSIQKDRYKEISEEWNKIEERKEAERIEKERLEKIQYLTWKNNAIRIQRIWRKLYTMHGPFRAKKGKKGKKGKKGKKGGKRSPEKVQKLMIKRKRSKDINKNGMHSNILFYIILYFLIFFLLLLFFFCILDTNWELIYQ
;
A
#
# COMPACT_ATOMS: atom_id res chain seq x y z
N MET A 1 -4.56 -41.99 -32.94
CA MET A 1 -5.16 -42.79 -31.86
C MET A 1 -5.98 -43.88 -32.52
N SER A 2 -5.78 -45.16 -32.16
CA SER A 2 -6.72 -46.22 -32.54
C SER A 2 -8.05 -46.03 -31.78
N ASP A 3 -9.14 -46.59 -32.28
CA ASP A 3 -10.43 -46.51 -31.58
C ASP A 3 -10.38 -47.18 -30.19
N ASP A 4 -9.54 -48.20 -30.01
CA ASP A 4 -9.27 -48.79 -28.69
C ASP A 4 -8.72 -47.78 -27.69
N SER A 5 -7.79 -46.91 -28.11
CA SER A 5 -7.24 -45.85 -27.25
C SER A 5 -8.27 -44.76 -26.90
N LYS A 6 -9.32 -44.58 -27.72
CA LYS A 6 -10.47 -43.72 -27.36
C LYS A 6 -11.42 -44.43 -26.40
N LYS A 7 -11.62 -45.73 -26.59
CA LYS A 7 -12.47 -46.59 -25.74
C LYS A 7 -11.89 -46.76 -24.33
N THR A 8 -10.58 -46.97 -24.19
CA THR A 8 -9.92 -47.05 -22.88
C THR A 8 -9.95 -45.70 -22.16
N LEU A 9 -9.68 -44.58 -22.84
CA LEU A 9 -9.77 -43.24 -22.26
C LEU A 9 -11.21 -42.95 -21.77
N LYS A 10 -12.22 -43.29 -22.58
CA LYS A 10 -13.63 -43.16 -22.20
C LYS A 10 -13.98 -44.00 -20.98
N ASN A 11 -13.63 -45.28 -20.96
CA ASN A 11 -13.88 -46.15 -19.81
C ASN A 11 -13.20 -45.62 -18.52
N LEU A 12 -11.98 -45.07 -18.63
CA LEU A 12 -11.25 -44.51 -17.50
C LEU A 12 -11.91 -43.22 -16.98
N ILE A 13 -12.44 -42.38 -17.88
CA ILE A 13 -13.27 -41.22 -17.55
C ILE A 13 -14.57 -41.65 -16.85
N ASP A 14 -15.29 -42.63 -17.42
CA ASP A 14 -16.55 -43.14 -16.87
C ASP A 14 -16.33 -43.76 -15.47
N THR A 15 -15.15 -44.37 -15.23
CA THR A 15 -14.74 -44.88 -13.90
C THR A 15 -14.45 -43.74 -12.91
N LEU A 16 -13.82 -42.64 -13.35
CA LEU A 16 -13.52 -41.47 -12.50
C LEU A 16 -14.76 -40.66 -12.09
N ILE A 17 -15.87 -40.79 -12.82
CA ILE A 17 -17.15 -40.09 -12.57
C ILE A 17 -17.97 -40.73 -11.42
N GLY A 18 -17.52 -41.86 -10.86
CA GLY A 18 -18.23 -42.68 -9.88
C GLY A 18 -18.99 -41.96 -8.73
N ASN A 19 -20.32 -42.10 -8.78
CA ASN A 19 -21.37 -42.10 -7.73
C ASN A 19 -21.40 -41.14 -6.51
N ASP A 20 -20.40 -40.31 -6.21
CA ASP A 20 -20.49 -39.35 -5.09
C ASP A 20 -21.27 -38.09 -5.47
N SER A 21 -22.57 -38.03 -5.17
CA SER A 21 -23.54 -37.03 -5.68
C SER A 21 -23.20 -35.54 -5.48
N SER A 22 -22.35 -35.17 -4.51
CA SER A 22 -21.91 -33.78 -4.28
C SER A 22 -20.50 -33.49 -4.77
N LYS A 23 -19.56 -34.44 -4.60
CA LYS A 23 -18.19 -34.34 -5.14
C LYS A 23 -18.13 -34.58 -6.66
N SER A 24 -19.18 -35.14 -7.26
CA SER A 24 -19.29 -35.39 -8.70
C SER A 24 -19.37 -34.10 -9.52
N ARG A 25 -19.98 -33.02 -9.01
CA ARG A 25 -20.18 -31.78 -9.79
C ARG A 25 -18.87 -31.03 -10.05
N VAL A 26 -17.97 -30.99 -9.07
CA VAL A 26 -16.61 -30.44 -9.25
C VAL A 26 -15.80 -31.34 -10.18
N ARG A 27 -15.80 -32.66 -9.93
CA ARG A 27 -15.16 -33.66 -10.80
C ARG A 27 -15.66 -33.60 -12.25
N ALA A 28 -16.95 -33.37 -12.48
CA ALA A 28 -17.53 -33.27 -13.82
C ALA A 28 -17.03 -32.04 -14.60
N MET A 29 -16.84 -30.89 -13.93
CA MET A 29 -16.23 -29.72 -14.57
C MET A 29 -14.76 -29.96 -14.91
N ASP A 30 -14.01 -30.63 -14.03
CA ASP A 30 -12.61 -30.94 -14.28
C ASP A 30 -12.44 -32.01 -15.37
N VAL A 31 -13.32 -33.02 -15.42
CA VAL A 31 -13.40 -33.98 -16.53
C VAL A 31 -13.73 -33.26 -17.84
N GLN A 32 -14.70 -32.33 -17.86
CA GLN A 32 -15.00 -31.54 -19.07
C GLN A 32 -13.81 -30.67 -19.51
N ARG A 33 -13.06 -30.08 -18.57
CA ARG A 33 -11.81 -29.36 -18.87
C ARG A 33 -10.75 -30.29 -19.47
N VAL A 34 -10.53 -31.47 -18.88
CA VAL A 34 -9.59 -32.48 -19.40
C VAL A 34 -9.99 -32.93 -20.80
N ILE A 35 -11.26 -33.27 -21.04
CA ILE A 35 -11.78 -33.62 -22.38
C ILE A 35 -11.56 -32.47 -23.37
N SER A 36 -11.80 -31.22 -22.97
CA SER A 36 -11.55 -30.05 -23.81
C SER A 36 -10.06 -29.91 -24.18
N ILE A 37 -9.15 -30.06 -23.21
CA ILE A 37 -7.70 -30.03 -23.42
C ILE A 37 -7.24 -31.18 -24.33
N VAL A 38 -7.72 -32.40 -24.11
CA VAL A 38 -7.42 -33.58 -24.94
C VAL A 38 -7.91 -33.36 -26.38
N ASN A 39 -9.13 -32.85 -26.58
CA ASN A 39 -9.66 -32.51 -27.90
C ASN A 39 -8.86 -31.39 -28.58
N GLU A 40 -8.36 -30.41 -27.82
CA GLU A 40 -7.47 -29.37 -28.36
C GLU A 40 -6.09 -29.93 -28.74
N MET A 41 -5.56 -30.88 -27.96
CA MET A 41 -4.32 -31.61 -28.25
C MET A 41 -4.46 -32.51 -29.48
N GLU A 42 -5.55 -33.28 -29.61
CA GLU A 42 -5.81 -34.12 -30.78
C GLU A 42 -5.84 -33.28 -32.05
N LYS A 43 -6.51 -32.11 -32.03
CA LYS A 43 -6.53 -31.16 -33.16
C LYS A 43 -5.16 -30.56 -33.47
N LYS A 44 -4.36 -30.20 -32.45
CA LYS A 44 -2.97 -29.73 -32.63
C LYS A 44 -2.11 -30.79 -33.31
N ILE A 45 -2.16 -32.03 -32.82
CA ILE A 45 -1.41 -33.17 -33.38
C ILE A 45 -1.86 -33.45 -34.81
N LEU A 46 -3.18 -33.44 -35.09
CA LEU A 46 -3.71 -33.63 -36.44
C LEU A 46 -3.20 -32.54 -37.42
N ILE A 47 -3.24 -31.27 -37.03
CA ILE A 47 -2.74 -30.15 -37.85
C ILE A 47 -1.24 -30.27 -38.09
N LEU A 48 -0.46 -30.63 -37.07
CA LEU A 48 0.99 -30.83 -37.20
C LEU A 48 1.33 -32.01 -38.14
N ASN A 49 0.59 -33.12 -38.03
CA ASN A 49 0.78 -34.30 -38.89
C ASN A 49 0.37 -34.06 -40.36
N MET A 50 -0.50 -33.08 -40.64
CA MET A 50 -0.86 -32.70 -42.02
C MET A 50 0.22 -31.88 -42.73
N ILE A 51 1.18 -31.29 -41.99
CA ILE A 51 2.30 -30.54 -42.54
C ILE A 51 3.37 -31.56 -43.03
N PRO A 52 3.78 -31.51 -44.30
CA PRO A 52 4.75 -32.46 -44.84
C PRO A 52 6.13 -32.28 -44.19
N LYS A 53 6.94 -33.36 -44.19
CA LYS A 53 8.31 -33.34 -43.66
C LYS A 53 9.21 -32.39 -44.47
N HIS A 54 9.03 -32.37 -45.79
CA HIS A 54 9.69 -31.46 -46.73
C HIS A 54 8.68 -30.46 -47.28
N LEU A 55 9.10 -29.20 -47.44
CA LEU A 55 8.22 -28.08 -47.80
C LEU A 55 8.42 -27.70 -49.27
N ASP A 56 7.64 -28.32 -50.15
CA ASP A 56 7.84 -28.21 -51.59
C ASP A 56 7.16 -26.97 -52.21
N VAL A 57 7.53 -26.66 -53.46
CA VAL A 57 6.97 -25.53 -54.22
C VAL A 57 5.45 -25.68 -54.42
N VAL A 58 4.95 -26.91 -54.61
CA VAL A 58 3.50 -27.19 -54.72
C VAL A 58 2.77 -26.80 -53.43
N PHE A 59 3.32 -27.16 -52.27
CA PHE A 59 2.77 -26.82 -50.95
C PHE A 59 2.77 -25.30 -50.69
N LYS A 60 3.80 -24.59 -51.18
CA LYS A 60 3.88 -23.12 -51.15
C LYS A 60 2.76 -22.46 -51.96
N ILE A 61 2.33 -23.07 -53.08
CA ILE A 61 1.23 -22.59 -53.91
C ILE A 61 -0.12 -22.88 -53.22
N ASP A 62 -0.35 -24.11 -52.74
CA ASP A 62 -1.60 -24.52 -52.08
C ASP A 62 -1.96 -23.63 -50.87
N ILE A 63 -1.00 -23.37 -49.98
CA ILE A 63 -1.25 -22.67 -48.70
C ILE A 63 -0.92 -21.16 -48.78
N GLY A 64 -0.05 -20.78 -49.72
CA GLY A 64 0.33 -19.39 -49.96
C GLY A 64 1.56 -18.91 -49.18
N THR A 65 2.25 -17.92 -49.77
CA THR A 65 3.61 -17.51 -49.38
C THR A 65 3.78 -17.07 -47.92
N LYS A 66 2.80 -16.38 -47.36
CA LYS A 66 2.85 -15.85 -45.97
C LYS A 66 2.77 -16.94 -44.90
N VAL A 67 1.99 -18.00 -45.16
CA VAL A 67 1.85 -19.12 -44.23
C VAL A 67 3.02 -20.09 -44.44
N TYR A 68 3.43 -20.31 -45.68
CA TYR A 68 4.62 -21.07 -46.02
C TYR A 68 5.88 -20.54 -45.32
N SER A 69 6.10 -19.23 -45.23
CA SER A 69 7.28 -18.69 -44.51
C SER A 69 7.23 -18.96 -43.01
N ILE A 70 6.05 -18.94 -42.38
CA ILE A 70 5.87 -19.31 -40.97
C ILE A 70 6.12 -20.81 -40.76
N LEU A 71 5.64 -21.65 -41.68
CA LEU A 71 5.89 -23.10 -41.66
C LEU A 71 7.37 -23.44 -41.91
N LYS A 72 8.07 -22.66 -42.76
CA LYS A 72 9.51 -22.80 -42.99
C LYS A 72 10.31 -22.55 -41.70
N VAL A 73 10.06 -21.42 -41.03
CA VAL A 73 10.71 -21.11 -39.74
C VAL A 73 10.39 -22.18 -38.68
N PHE A 74 9.15 -22.69 -38.66
CA PHE A 74 8.79 -23.80 -37.77
C PHE A 74 9.60 -25.08 -38.05
N LYS A 75 9.77 -25.47 -39.32
CA LYS A 75 10.60 -26.62 -39.70
C LYS A 75 12.09 -26.39 -39.44
N GLU A 76 12.58 -25.16 -39.60
CA GLU A 76 13.95 -24.79 -39.22
C GLU A 76 14.16 -24.96 -37.70
N CYS A 77 13.25 -24.45 -36.87
CA CYS A 77 13.30 -24.67 -35.41
C CYS A 77 13.15 -26.15 -35.01
N GLU A 78 12.28 -26.92 -35.68
CA GLU A 78 12.10 -28.37 -35.41
C GLU A 78 13.40 -29.14 -35.69
N ASN A 79 14.04 -28.87 -36.84
CA ASN A 79 15.30 -29.50 -37.22
C ASN A 79 16.46 -29.09 -36.31
N GLU A 80 16.54 -27.82 -35.88
CA GLU A 80 17.54 -27.37 -34.90
C GLU A 80 17.31 -28.04 -33.53
N LEU A 81 16.06 -28.21 -33.10
CA LEU A 81 15.71 -28.84 -31.82
C LEU A 81 16.07 -30.33 -31.83
N ILE A 82 15.73 -31.07 -32.90
CA ILE A 82 16.17 -32.46 -33.10
C ILE A 82 17.70 -32.56 -33.14
N SER A 83 18.38 -31.59 -33.75
CA SER A 83 19.84 -31.55 -33.81
C SER A 83 20.49 -31.28 -32.45
N ARG A 84 19.90 -30.38 -31.62
CA ARG A 84 20.32 -30.15 -30.23
C ARG A 84 20.06 -31.37 -29.35
N GLN A 85 18.90 -32.00 -29.49
CA GLN A 85 18.56 -33.22 -28.74
C GLN A 85 19.59 -34.33 -29.01
N LYS A 86 19.90 -34.61 -30.28
CA LYS A 86 20.96 -35.56 -30.66
C LYS A 86 22.33 -35.19 -30.09
N ARG A 87 22.66 -33.89 -29.99
CA ARG A 87 23.90 -33.45 -29.32
C ARG A 87 23.88 -33.78 -27.83
N CYS A 88 22.79 -33.50 -27.13
CA CYS A 88 22.61 -33.83 -25.70
C CYS A 88 22.73 -35.34 -25.46
N GLU A 89 22.09 -36.15 -26.32
CA GLU A 89 22.20 -37.63 -26.30
C GLU A 89 23.65 -38.09 -26.48
N THR A 90 24.43 -37.46 -27.37
CA THR A 90 25.86 -37.80 -27.56
C THR A 90 26.78 -37.28 -26.46
N THR A 91 26.48 -36.15 -25.81
CA THR A 91 27.27 -35.60 -24.69
C THR A 91 26.88 -36.17 -23.33
N LYS A 92 25.76 -36.90 -23.24
CA LYS A 92 25.13 -37.37 -21.99
C LYS A 92 24.75 -36.24 -21.02
N ILE A 93 24.49 -35.04 -21.54
CA ILE A 93 23.96 -33.92 -20.77
C ILE A 93 22.43 -34.02 -20.81
N ASP A 94 21.77 -33.79 -19.67
CA ASP A 94 20.31 -33.74 -19.65
C ASP A 94 19.81 -32.54 -20.49
N PRO A 95 18.90 -32.74 -21.47
CA PRO A 95 18.33 -31.64 -22.23
C PRO A 95 17.69 -30.54 -21.37
N GLU A 96 17.24 -30.83 -20.14
CA GLU A 96 16.70 -29.82 -19.22
C GLU A 96 17.79 -28.89 -18.63
N GLU A 97 19.06 -29.30 -18.61
CA GLU A 97 20.19 -28.46 -18.16
C GLU A 97 20.73 -27.55 -19.28
N ASP A 98 20.59 -27.91 -20.55
CA ASP A 98 20.98 -27.03 -21.66
C ASP A 98 20.01 -25.86 -21.83
N LYS A 99 20.43 -24.70 -21.31
CA LYS A 99 19.73 -23.42 -21.50
C LYS A 99 19.39 -23.12 -22.96
N SER A 100 20.26 -23.48 -23.91
CA SER A 100 20.06 -23.26 -25.35
C SER A 100 19.01 -24.20 -25.95
N TYR A 101 18.88 -25.43 -25.43
CA TYR A 101 17.77 -26.33 -25.76
C TYR A 101 16.45 -25.79 -25.19
N ASN A 102 16.43 -25.35 -23.94
CA ASN A 102 15.24 -24.78 -23.30
C ASN A 102 14.71 -23.53 -24.02
N GLU A 103 15.58 -22.59 -24.38
CA GLU A 103 15.18 -21.40 -25.16
C GLU A 103 14.58 -21.78 -26.52
N LEU A 104 15.18 -22.73 -27.23
CA LEU A 104 14.69 -23.23 -28.51
C LEU A 104 13.35 -24.00 -28.37
N ALA A 105 13.19 -24.80 -27.31
CA ALA A 105 11.94 -25.50 -26.99
C ALA A 105 10.80 -24.52 -26.67
N ILE A 106 11.08 -23.39 -26.02
CA ILE A 106 10.11 -22.31 -25.81
C ILE A 106 9.72 -21.67 -27.15
N GLN A 107 10.68 -21.36 -28.02
CA GLN A 107 10.40 -20.81 -29.36
C GLN A 107 9.56 -21.78 -30.21
N TYR A 108 9.89 -23.08 -30.20
CA TYR A 108 9.12 -24.13 -30.86
C TYR A 108 7.67 -24.18 -30.34
N ARG A 109 7.48 -24.19 -29.01
CA ARG A 109 6.13 -24.13 -28.37
C ARG A 109 5.34 -22.88 -28.79
N VAL A 110 5.99 -21.72 -28.93
CA VAL A 110 5.36 -20.49 -29.42
C VAL A 110 4.95 -20.61 -30.90
N MET A 111 5.81 -21.18 -31.75
CA MET A 111 5.51 -21.42 -33.16
C MET A 111 4.37 -22.40 -33.38
N VAL A 112 4.33 -23.52 -32.64
CA VAL A 112 3.19 -24.47 -32.65
C VAL A 112 1.88 -23.77 -32.29
N ARG A 113 1.87 -22.96 -31.22
CA ARG A 113 0.68 -22.18 -30.82
C ARG A 113 0.25 -21.17 -31.90
N ARG A 114 1.21 -20.53 -32.57
CA ARG A 114 0.95 -19.59 -33.68
C ARG A 114 0.33 -20.29 -34.89
N ILE A 115 0.90 -21.41 -35.30
CA ILE A 115 0.41 -22.24 -36.42
C ILE A 115 -1.00 -22.76 -36.12
N TYR A 116 -1.23 -23.33 -34.93
CA TYR A 116 -2.54 -23.81 -34.52
C TYR A 116 -3.60 -22.69 -34.56
N ARG A 117 -3.29 -21.50 -34.03
CA ARG A 117 -4.20 -20.34 -34.10
C ARG A 117 -4.51 -19.92 -35.52
N LEU A 118 -3.52 -19.87 -36.43
CA LEU A 118 -3.72 -19.50 -37.82
C LEU A 118 -4.71 -20.45 -38.52
N PHE A 119 -4.51 -21.76 -38.42
CA PHE A 119 -5.40 -22.75 -39.04
C PHE A 119 -6.77 -22.86 -38.36
N MET A 120 -6.89 -22.62 -37.05
CA MET A 120 -8.18 -22.63 -36.36
C MET A 120 -9.00 -21.34 -36.57
N GLN A 121 -8.36 -20.21 -36.87
CA GLN A 121 -9.03 -18.95 -37.18
C GLN A 121 -9.51 -18.90 -38.64
N ASP A 122 -8.77 -19.50 -39.58
CA ASP A 122 -9.12 -19.54 -41.00
C ASP A 122 -9.52 -20.95 -41.46
N LYS A 123 -10.84 -21.18 -41.50
CA LYS A 123 -11.45 -22.44 -41.98
C LYS A 123 -11.11 -22.74 -43.46
N VAL A 124 -10.89 -21.73 -44.29
CA VAL A 124 -10.51 -21.92 -45.70
C VAL A 124 -9.07 -22.42 -45.78
N LEU A 125 -8.17 -21.84 -44.98
CA LEU A 125 -6.78 -22.27 -44.87
C LEU A 125 -6.65 -23.70 -44.33
N TYR A 126 -7.43 -24.07 -43.31
CA TYR A 126 -7.51 -25.45 -42.80
C TYR A 126 -7.96 -26.43 -43.89
N ASN A 127 -9.01 -26.09 -44.64
CA ASN A 127 -9.50 -26.93 -45.73
C ASN A 127 -8.44 -27.10 -46.84
N ARG A 128 -7.66 -26.06 -47.16
CA ARG A 128 -6.55 -26.17 -48.13
C ARG A 128 -5.43 -27.09 -47.64
N LEU A 129 -5.03 -26.97 -46.37
CA LEU A 129 -4.07 -27.89 -45.75
C LEU A 129 -4.58 -29.35 -45.83
N TYR A 130 -5.85 -29.58 -45.47
CA TYR A 130 -6.46 -30.90 -45.52
C TYR A 130 -6.51 -31.49 -46.94
N GLN A 131 -6.88 -30.70 -47.95
CA GLN A 131 -6.88 -31.16 -49.35
C GLN A 131 -5.46 -31.46 -49.86
N SER A 132 -4.48 -30.60 -49.54
CA SER A 132 -3.07 -30.82 -49.88
C SER A 132 -2.51 -32.08 -49.22
N TYR A 133 -2.90 -32.36 -47.97
CA TYR A 133 -2.59 -33.61 -47.27
C TYR A 133 -3.27 -34.83 -47.90
N LYS A 134 -4.56 -34.72 -48.26
CA LYS A 134 -5.31 -35.80 -48.91
C LYS A 134 -4.68 -36.21 -50.25
N ARG A 135 -4.30 -35.24 -51.10
CA ARG A 135 -3.59 -35.52 -52.36
C ARG A 135 -2.30 -36.31 -52.11
N ARG A 136 -1.42 -35.84 -51.23
CA ARG A 136 -0.18 -36.58 -50.91
C ARG A 136 -0.41 -38.00 -50.40
N ILE A 137 -1.51 -38.27 -49.70
CA ILE A 137 -1.85 -39.64 -49.30
C ILE A 137 -2.27 -40.49 -50.51
N THR A 138 -3.11 -39.97 -51.40
CA THR A 138 -3.48 -40.71 -52.63
C THR A 138 -2.24 -40.92 -53.51
N ASP A 139 -1.40 -39.89 -53.69
CA ASP A 139 -0.17 -39.99 -54.47
C ASP A 139 0.80 -41.05 -53.90
N HIS A 140 0.92 -41.16 -52.57
CA HIS A 140 1.72 -42.22 -51.91
C HIS A 140 1.07 -43.61 -51.96
N GLN A 141 -0.25 -43.70 -52.04
CA GLN A 141 -0.95 -44.99 -52.23
C GLN A 141 -0.79 -45.47 -53.67
N GLU A 142 -1.00 -44.60 -54.65
CA GLU A 142 -0.82 -44.87 -56.08
C GLU A 142 0.64 -45.20 -56.42
N ALA A 143 1.62 -44.55 -55.78
CA ALA A 143 3.04 -44.90 -55.92
C ALA A 143 3.34 -46.33 -55.41
N ASN A 144 2.81 -46.72 -54.24
CA ASN A 144 3.00 -48.08 -53.71
C ASN A 144 2.22 -49.15 -54.51
N GLU A 145 1.16 -48.79 -55.21
CA GLU A 145 0.44 -49.69 -56.14
C GLU A 145 1.15 -49.82 -57.49
N ASN A 146 1.81 -48.75 -57.97
CA ASN A 146 2.63 -48.79 -59.19
C ASN A 146 3.99 -49.49 -58.99
N ASP A 147 4.67 -49.32 -57.85
CA ASP A 147 5.89 -50.09 -57.54
C ASP A 147 5.62 -51.60 -57.45
N ASN A 148 4.38 -52.02 -57.14
CA ASN A 148 3.94 -53.42 -57.21
C ASN A 148 3.52 -53.89 -58.63
N ARG A 149 3.44 -52.99 -59.62
CA ARG A 149 3.19 -53.31 -61.03
C ARG A 149 4.43 -53.18 -61.91
N MET A 150 5.38 -52.33 -61.54
CA MET A 150 6.63 -52.11 -62.28
C MET A 150 7.71 -53.15 -61.94
N MET A 151 7.31 -54.42 -61.84
CA MET A 151 8.19 -55.59 -61.65
C MET A 151 7.75 -56.78 -62.53
N SER A 152 7.02 -56.48 -63.60
CA SER A 152 6.65 -57.40 -64.69
C SER A 152 6.37 -56.57 -65.95
N LEU A 153 7.08 -56.88 -67.05
CA LEU A 153 7.06 -56.25 -68.40
C LEU A 153 8.20 -55.27 -68.70
N GLU A 154 9.40 -55.82 -68.90
CA GLU A 154 10.38 -55.40 -69.92
C GLU A 154 10.85 -56.69 -70.65
N GLU A 155 11.36 -56.58 -71.88
CA GLU A 155 11.37 -57.62 -72.95
C GLU A 155 9.95 -57.81 -73.57
N GLU A 156 9.71 -57.69 -74.89
CA GLU A 156 10.56 -57.60 -76.10
C GLU A 156 9.93 -56.60 -77.11
N GLU A 157 10.72 -55.89 -77.93
CA GLU A 157 10.37 -55.48 -79.31
C GLU A 157 11.54 -54.72 -79.99
N GLU A 158 12.26 -55.34 -80.92
CA GLU A 158 13.05 -54.65 -81.96
C GLU A 158 13.32 -55.57 -83.17
N GLU A 159 13.38 -54.97 -84.38
CA GLU A 159 13.78 -55.57 -85.68
C GLU A 159 12.82 -56.63 -86.31
N GLU A 160 12.63 -56.72 -87.63
CA GLU A 160 13.43 -56.24 -88.77
C GLU A 160 12.55 -56.01 -90.04
N GLU A 161 12.84 -54.96 -90.84
CA GLU A 161 12.32 -54.81 -92.21
C GLU A 161 13.31 -55.36 -93.25
N HIS A 162 12.82 -55.96 -94.36
CA HIS A 162 13.08 -55.52 -95.75
C HIS A 162 13.15 -56.66 -96.83
N SER A 163 12.85 -56.27 -98.08
CA SER A 163 13.22 -56.91 -99.37
C SER A 163 12.42 -58.10 -99.96
N VAL A 164 11.33 -57.82 -100.71
CA VAL A 164 11.00 -58.56 -101.97
C VAL A 164 10.33 -57.63 -103.00
N GLU A 165 11.09 -56.79 -103.71
CA GLU A 165 10.53 -55.94 -104.79
C GLU A 165 11.31 -56.08 -106.12
N LYS A 166 11.08 -57.17 -106.85
CA LYS A 166 11.53 -57.30 -108.26
C LYS A 166 10.81 -58.31 -109.17
N LEU A 167 9.63 -58.81 -108.79
CA LEU A 167 8.83 -59.74 -109.62
C LEU A 167 7.38 -59.28 -109.90
N VAL A 168 7.01 -58.06 -109.48
CA VAL A 168 5.64 -57.54 -109.57
C VAL A 168 5.39 -56.74 -110.86
N GLY A 169 6.43 -56.16 -111.47
CA GLY A 169 6.31 -55.28 -112.65
C GLY A 169 5.66 -55.93 -113.86
N CYS A 170 6.06 -57.17 -114.21
CA CYS A 170 5.52 -57.86 -115.39
C CYS A 170 4.05 -58.28 -115.21
N LYS A 171 3.63 -58.66 -114.00
CA LYS A 171 2.22 -58.97 -113.69
C LYS A 171 1.35 -57.71 -113.68
N LYS A 172 1.88 -56.56 -113.21
CA LYS A 172 1.19 -55.26 -113.32
C LYS A 172 0.98 -54.87 -114.79
N PHE A 173 1.96 -55.05 -115.66
CA PHE A 173 1.80 -54.74 -117.09
C PHE A 173 0.75 -55.61 -117.79
N GLU A 174 0.70 -56.91 -117.47
CA GLU A 174 -0.34 -57.81 -117.98
C GLU A 174 -1.73 -57.48 -117.43
N SER A 175 -1.81 -56.99 -116.18
CA SER A 175 -3.02 -56.42 -115.59
C SER A 175 -3.48 -55.18 -116.37
N TYR A 176 -2.58 -54.22 -116.63
CA TYR A 176 -2.93 -53.01 -117.37
C TYR A 176 -3.39 -53.30 -118.81
N ILE A 177 -2.82 -54.28 -119.50
CA ILE A 177 -3.33 -54.67 -120.84
C ILE A 177 -4.71 -55.33 -120.76
N LYS A 178 -4.99 -56.12 -119.71
CA LYS A 178 -6.33 -56.70 -119.49
C LYS A 178 -7.35 -55.63 -119.10
N GLU A 179 -6.98 -54.68 -118.25
CA GLU A 179 -7.82 -53.51 -117.91
C GLU A 179 -8.08 -52.63 -119.12
N ILE A 180 -7.07 -52.34 -119.96
CA ILE A 180 -7.24 -51.60 -121.22
C ILE A 180 -8.18 -52.36 -122.17
N LYS A 181 -8.06 -53.69 -122.26
CA LYS A 181 -8.97 -54.50 -123.09
C LYS A 181 -10.41 -54.46 -122.57
N VAL A 182 -10.62 -54.61 -121.26
CA VAL A 182 -11.94 -54.50 -120.63
C VAL A 182 -12.51 -53.09 -120.84
N PHE A 183 -11.71 -52.04 -120.62
CA PHE A 183 -12.10 -50.65 -120.85
C PHE A 183 -12.49 -50.40 -122.32
N PHE A 184 -11.76 -50.97 -123.30
CA PHE A 184 -12.16 -50.88 -124.70
C PHE A 184 -13.42 -51.71 -125.00
N GLU A 185 -13.58 -52.90 -124.44
CA GLU A 185 -14.79 -53.72 -124.63
C GLU A 185 -16.02 -53.06 -124.00
N GLU A 186 -15.93 -52.49 -122.80
CA GLU A 186 -16.97 -51.68 -122.18
C GLU A 186 -17.31 -50.46 -123.04
N ARG A 187 -16.31 -49.70 -123.50
CA ARG A 187 -16.47 -48.47 -124.29
C ARG A 187 -16.84 -48.70 -125.77
N LEU A 188 -16.79 -49.94 -126.26
CA LEU A 188 -17.34 -50.39 -127.55
C LEU A 188 -18.74 -51.03 -127.41
N MET A 189 -19.11 -51.46 -126.20
CA MET A 189 -20.43 -52.02 -125.88
C MET A 189 -21.40 -50.97 -125.31
N GLU A 190 -20.88 -49.87 -124.74
CA GLU A 190 -21.66 -48.68 -124.43
C GLU A 190 -22.24 -48.08 -125.72
N SER A 191 -23.56 -47.96 -125.75
CA SER A 191 -24.24 -47.28 -126.86
C SER A 191 -23.88 -45.78 -126.84
N VAL A 192 -23.86 -45.13 -128.00
CA VAL A 192 -23.73 -43.66 -128.11
C VAL A 192 -24.81 -42.93 -127.27
N GLU A 193 -25.95 -43.57 -127.02
CA GLU A 193 -26.97 -43.05 -126.10
C GLU A 193 -26.57 -43.08 -124.62
N GLU A 194 -25.71 -44.02 -124.22
CA GLU A 194 -25.23 -44.18 -122.84
C GLU A 194 -24.08 -43.22 -122.55
N GLU A 195 -23.13 -43.07 -123.47
CA GLU A 195 -22.10 -42.02 -123.41
C GLU A 195 -22.76 -40.62 -123.35
N GLN A 196 -23.82 -40.37 -124.14
CA GLN A 196 -24.60 -39.13 -124.03
C GLN A 196 -25.36 -38.98 -122.71
N LYS A 197 -25.83 -40.07 -122.07
CA LYS A 197 -26.48 -40.02 -120.75
C LYS A 197 -25.46 -39.71 -119.66
N GLN A 198 -24.26 -40.31 -119.73
CA GLN A 198 -23.14 -40.00 -118.84
C GLN A 198 -22.68 -38.56 -118.99
N GLN A 199 -22.49 -38.06 -120.22
CA GLN A 199 -22.12 -36.67 -120.48
C GLN A 199 -23.16 -35.70 -119.92
N LYS A 200 -24.46 -35.93 -120.16
CA LYS A 200 -25.57 -35.16 -119.55
C LYS A 200 -25.66 -35.32 -118.03
N MET A 201 -25.08 -36.35 -117.44
CA MET A 201 -24.96 -36.51 -115.98
C MET A 201 -23.79 -35.71 -115.43
N ILE A 202 -22.63 -35.75 -116.09
CA ILE A 202 -21.44 -34.95 -115.78
C ILE A 202 -21.76 -33.46 -115.88
N GLU A 203 -22.42 -32.99 -116.94
CA GLU A 203 -22.87 -31.60 -117.07
C GLU A 203 -23.79 -31.17 -115.92
N ARG A 204 -24.73 -32.05 -115.51
CA ARG A 204 -25.59 -31.79 -114.34
C ARG A 204 -24.83 -31.79 -113.02
N ILE A 205 -23.73 -32.55 -112.90
CA ILE A 205 -22.83 -32.52 -111.75
C ILE A 205 -22.05 -31.20 -111.73
N VAL A 206 -21.43 -30.80 -112.85
CA VAL A 206 -20.68 -29.54 -112.97
C VAL A 206 -21.56 -28.32 -112.70
N ILE A 207 -22.79 -28.27 -113.24
CA ILE A 207 -23.74 -27.18 -112.95
C ILE A 207 -24.11 -27.13 -111.46
N LYS A 208 -24.32 -28.30 -110.82
CA LYS A 208 -24.55 -28.36 -109.37
C LYS A 208 -23.32 -27.93 -108.57
N GLU A 209 -22.13 -28.34 -109.01
CA GLU A 209 -20.86 -27.98 -108.38
C GLU A 209 -20.58 -26.47 -108.48
N GLU A 210 -20.85 -25.83 -109.62
CA GLU A 210 -20.82 -24.38 -109.74
C GLU A 210 -21.80 -23.70 -108.79
N GLN A 211 -23.02 -24.23 -108.66
CA GLN A 211 -24.03 -23.68 -107.76
C GLN A 211 -23.62 -23.84 -106.29
N THR A 212 -23.07 -24.99 -105.88
CA THR A 212 -22.55 -25.17 -104.52
C THR A 212 -21.30 -24.33 -104.29
N ASN A 213 -20.40 -24.18 -105.25
CA ASN A 213 -19.24 -23.28 -105.14
C ASN A 213 -19.64 -21.80 -105.02
N LYS A 214 -20.69 -21.36 -105.74
CA LYS A 214 -21.28 -20.01 -105.57
C LYS A 214 -21.86 -19.85 -104.15
N GLN A 215 -22.61 -20.83 -103.64
CA GLN A 215 -23.12 -20.82 -102.26
C GLN A 215 -22.00 -20.84 -101.21
N ILE A 216 -21.00 -21.69 -101.38
CA ILE A 216 -19.82 -21.78 -100.51
C ILE A 216 -19.06 -20.45 -100.48
N ASN A 217 -18.88 -19.77 -101.62
CA ASN A 217 -18.22 -18.47 -101.66
C ASN A 217 -19.06 -17.36 -101.01
N ILE A 218 -20.39 -17.37 -101.15
CA ILE A 218 -21.27 -16.46 -100.39
C ILE A 218 -21.12 -16.69 -98.89
N VAL A 219 -21.14 -17.95 -98.42
CA VAL A 219 -20.96 -18.30 -97.01
C VAL A 219 -19.57 -17.94 -96.50
N ARG A 220 -18.50 -18.18 -97.28
CA ARG A 220 -17.12 -17.78 -96.95
C ARG A 220 -17.00 -16.26 -96.81
N ASN A 221 -17.59 -15.49 -97.71
CA ASN A 221 -17.57 -14.03 -97.66
C ASN A 221 -18.33 -13.51 -96.43
N ALA A 222 -19.52 -14.03 -96.16
CA ALA A 222 -20.29 -13.70 -94.96
C ALA A 222 -19.54 -14.07 -93.66
N LEU A 223 -18.88 -15.24 -93.62
CA LEU A 223 -18.03 -15.67 -92.51
C LEU A 223 -16.87 -14.70 -92.29
N ASN A 224 -16.18 -14.30 -93.36
CA ASN A 224 -15.07 -13.34 -93.31
C ASN A 224 -15.53 -11.96 -92.81
N GLU A 225 -16.66 -11.44 -93.28
CA GLU A 225 -17.24 -10.19 -92.77
C GLU A 225 -17.57 -10.27 -91.27
N ILE A 226 -18.17 -11.38 -90.82
CA ILE A 226 -18.49 -11.61 -89.40
C ILE A 226 -17.20 -11.69 -88.58
N ASN A 227 -16.17 -12.38 -89.08
CA ASN A 227 -14.87 -12.46 -88.42
C ASN A 227 -14.17 -11.09 -88.32
N MET A 228 -14.22 -10.26 -89.37
CA MET A 228 -13.68 -8.90 -89.33
C MET A 228 -14.45 -8.00 -88.35
N LYS A 229 -15.78 -8.05 -88.33
CA LYS A 229 -16.61 -7.33 -87.35
C LYS A 229 -16.24 -7.74 -85.91
N ARG A 230 -16.17 -9.06 -85.64
CA ARG A 230 -15.74 -9.62 -84.35
C ARG A 230 -14.31 -9.20 -83.96
N PHE A 231 -13.39 -9.15 -84.91
CA PHE A 231 -12.01 -8.71 -84.67
C PHE A 231 -11.95 -7.25 -84.22
N TYR A 232 -12.66 -6.34 -84.90
CA TYR A 232 -12.72 -4.93 -84.48
C TYR A 232 -13.42 -4.75 -83.14
N GLU A 233 -14.53 -5.45 -82.89
CA GLU A 233 -15.18 -5.43 -81.57
C GLU A 233 -14.27 -5.93 -80.45
N ASN A 234 -13.53 -7.03 -80.67
CA ASN A 234 -12.57 -7.53 -79.69
C ASN A 234 -11.44 -6.52 -79.48
N LYS A 235 -10.92 -5.90 -80.54
CA LYS A 235 -9.87 -4.87 -80.43
C LYS A 235 -10.32 -3.64 -79.62
N GLU A 236 -11.57 -3.21 -79.72
CA GLU A 236 -12.09 -2.14 -78.86
C GLU A 236 -12.31 -2.61 -77.42
N LYS A 237 -12.81 -3.84 -77.21
CA LYS A 237 -12.93 -4.45 -75.87
C LYS A 237 -11.55 -4.58 -75.19
N GLU A 238 -10.51 -4.98 -75.92
CA GLU A 238 -9.11 -5.07 -75.47
C GLU A 238 -8.61 -3.72 -74.92
N LYS A 239 -8.80 -2.63 -75.67
CA LYS A 239 -8.45 -1.26 -75.24
C LYS A 239 -9.19 -0.83 -73.98
N VAL A 240 -10.46 -1.22 -73.83
CA VAL A 240 -11.25 -0.91 -72.62
C VAL A 240 -10.73 -1.71 -71.43
N ILE A 241 -10.39 -3.00 -71.62
CA ILE A 241 -9.77 -3.84 -70.60
C ILE A 241 -8.41 -3.26 -70.16
N GLU A 242 -7.59 -2.80 -71.10
CA GLU A 242 -6.30 -2.16 -70.80
C GLU A 242 -6.47 -0.87 -69.97
N LYS A 243 -7.40 0.01 -70.37
CA LYS A 243 -7.73 1.24 -69.61
C LYS A 243 -8.21 0.92 -68.20
N LEU A 244 -9.17 0.00 -68.04
CA LEU A 244 -9.70 -0.40 -66.74
C LEU A 244 -8.64 -1.10 -65.86
N SER A 245 -7.73 -1.87 -66.46
CA SER A 245 -6.59 -2.48 -65.77
C SER A 245 -5.63 -1.40 -65.24
N ASN A 246 -5.31 -0.40 -66.06
CA ASN A 246 -4.48 0.73 -65.66
C ASN A 246 -5.14 1.59 -64.57
N GLU A 247 -6.44 1.86 -64.67
CA GLU A 247 -7.22 2.55 -63.63
C GLU A 247 -7.26 1.77 -62.31
N LEU A 248 -7.51 0.46 -62.36
CA LEU A 248 -7.48 -0.42 -61.17
C LEU A 248 -6.09 -0.44 -60.51
N ASN A 249 -5.02 -0.52 -61.30
CA ASN A 249 -3.65 -0.46 -60.78
C ASN A 249 -3.34 0.91 -60.14
N ASN A 250 -3.76 2.01 -60.78
CA ASN A 250 -3.61 3.36 -60.23
C ASN A 250 -4.41 3.54 -58.92
N LEU A 251 -5.66 3.08 -58.87
CA LEU A 251 -6.49 3.07 -57.66
C LEU A 251 -5.85 2.24 -56.54
N ARG A 252 -5.31 1.06 -56.87
CA ARG A 252 -4.59 0.20 -55.91
C ARG A 252 -3.35 0.88 -55.34
N ILE A 253 -2.51 1.49 -56.18
CA ILE A 253 -1.31 2.23 -55.76
C ILE A 253 -1.70 3.43 -54.88
N ASN A 254 -2.76 4.16 -55.25
CA ASN A 254 -3.22 5.30 -54.46
C ASN A 254 -3.82 4.87 -53.11
N SER A 255 -4.56 3.75 -53.06
CA SER A 255 -5.08 3.15 -51.83
C SER A 255 -3.97 2.67 -50.89
N GLU A 256 -2.91 2.04 -51.42
CA GLU A 256 -1.76 1.63 -50.59
C GLU A 256 -1.03 2.87 -50.03
N LYS A 257 -0.86 3.94 -50.83
CA LYS A 257 -0.27 5.22 -50.40
C LYS A 257 -1.11 5.93 -49.33
N THR A 258 -2.44 6.01 -49.46
CA THR A 258 -3.29 6.65 -48.44
C THR A 258 -3.28 5.85 -47.14
N LYS A 259 -3.36 4.52 -47.22
CA LYS A 259 -3.21 3.61 -46.08
C LYS A 259 -1.87 3.79 -45.36
N GLN A 260 -0.75 3.89 -46.09
CA GLN A 260 0.56 4.18 -45.50
C GLN A 260 0.58 5.52 -44.77
N ARG A 261 0.11 6.61 -45.40
CA ARG A 261 0.01 7.94 -44.77
C ARG A 261 -0.85 7.93 -43.49
N ILE A 262 -1.98 7.22 -43.50
CA ILE A 262 -2.85 7.08 -42.33
C ILE A 262 -2.12 6.34 -41.20
N LEU A 263 -1.43 5.24 -41.51
CA LEU A 263 -0.65 4.47 -40.52
C LEU A 263 0.51 5.29 -39.94
N GLU A 264 1.24 6.05 -40.76
CA GLU A 264 2.34 6.92 -40.30
C GLU A 264 1.83 8.09 -39.44
N SER A 265 0.74 8.74 -39.86
CA SER A 265 0.09 9.82 -39.10
C SER A 265 -0.45 9.30 -37.76
N SER A 266 -1.06 8.12 -37.75
CA SER A 266 -1.55 7.45 -36.54
C SER A 266 -0.39 7.10 -35.59
N LYS A 267 0.70 6.51 -36.10
CA LYS A 267 1.92 6.23 -35.32
C LYS A 267 2.51 7.48 -34.71
N LYS A 268 2.76 8.53 -35.51
CA LYS A 268 3.31 9.81 -35.02
C LYS A 268 2.45 10.43 -33.93
N LYS A 269 1.12 10.40 -34.06
CA LYS A 269 0.20 10.86 -33.01
C LYS A 269 0.31 10.00 -31.74
N ASN A 270 0.34 8.68 -31.87
CA ASN A 270 0.46 7.74 -30.74
C ASN A 270 1.81 7.83 -30.02
N ASP A 271 2.90 8.03 -30.75
CA ASP A 271 4.23 8.22 -30.16
C ASP A 271 4.33 9.59 -29.46
N GLY A 272 3.70 10.63 -30.02
CA GLY A 272 3.50 11.93 -29.38
C GLY A 272 2.70 11.86 -28.07
N THR A 273 1.55 11.19 -28.05
CA THR A 273 0.77 11.02 -26.82
C THR A 273 1.50 10.15 -25.79
N ARG A 274 2.19 9.08 -26.22
CA ARG A 274 2.99 8.21 -25.34
C ARG A 274 4.16 8.96 -24.71
N THR A 275 4.87 9.79 -25.47
CA THR A 275 5.99 10.60 -24.93
C THR A 275 5.50 11.65 -23.94
N LEU A 276 4.41 12.36 -24.25
CA LEU A 276 3.78 13.30 -23.30
C LEU A 276 3.29 12.60 -22.02
N TYR A 277 2.70 11.42 -22.15
CA TYR A 277 2.26 10.62 -20.99
C TYR A 277 3.46 10.18 -20.14
N ASN A 278 4.53 9.65 -20.75
CA ASN A 278 5.75 9.27 -20.05
C ASN A 278 6.40 10.47 -19.33
N GLN A 279 6.43 11.65 -19.96
CA GLN A 279 6.93 12.88 -19.34
C GLN A 279 6.11 13.25 -18.09
N LYS A 280 4.77 13.21 -18.18
CA LYS A 280 3.88 13.45 -17.02
C LYS A 280 4.08 12.41 -15.91
N CYS A 281 4.18 11.13 -16.25
CA CYS A 281 4.45 10.08 -15.27
C CYS A 281 5.82 10.24 -14.59
N ASN A 282 6.85 10.68 -15.32
CA ASN A 282 8.15 10.93 -14.73
C ASN A 282 8.13 12.16 -13.81
N ALA A 283 7.45 13.25 -14.21
CA ALA A 283 7.28 14.44 -13.38
C ALA A 283 6.55 14.12 -12.07
N LEU A 284 5.43 13.39 -12.14
CA LEU A 284 4.67 12.96 -10.96
C LEU A 284 5.49 12.02 -10.06
N LYS A 285 6.34 11.15 -10.62
CA LYS A 285 7.26 10.33 -9.82
C LYS A 285 8.29 11.18 -9.09
N THR A 286 8.91 12.15 -9.75
CA THR A 286 9.87 13.05 -9.10
C THR A 286 9.21 13.93 -8.03
N GLU A 287 7.94 14.29 -8.20
CA GLU A 287 7.15 15.00 -7.20
C GLU A 287 6.85 14.12 -5.98
N ILE A 288 6.45 12.87 -6.18
CA ILE A 288 6.28 11.88 -5.10
C ILE A 288 7.60 11.67 -4.34
N GLU A 289 8.71 11.44 -5.04
CA GLU A 289 10.04 11.28 -4.42
C GLU A 289 10.52 12.52 -3.65
N GLN A 290 10.07 13.72 -4.03
CA GLN A 290 10.34 14.96 -3.31
C GLN A 290 9.46 15.09 -2.06
N LEU A 291 8.16 14.80 -2.17
CA LEU A 291 7.21 14.82 -1.05
C LEU A 291 7.57 13.77 0.01
N GLU A 292 7.99 12.57 -0.41
CA GLU A 292 8.48 11.52 0.50
C GLU A 292 9.72 11.97 1.28
N LYS A 293 10.65 12.70 0.63
CA LYS A 293 11.82 13.27 1.33
C LYS A 293 11.43 14.34 2.33
N GLN A 294 10.60 15.31 1.91
CA GLN A 294 10.11 16.38 2.80
C GLN A 294 9.35 15.80 4.00
N TYR A 295 8.54 14.77 3.79
CA TYR A 295 7.83 14.07 4.87
C TYR A 295 8.79 13.40 5.86
N ASN A 296 9.81 12.68 5.35
CA ASN A 296 10.81 12.02 6.20
C ASN A 296 11.69 13.02 6.96
N GLU A 297 12.07 14.13 6.33
CA GLU A 297 12.81 15.24 6.95
C GLU A 297 12.00 15.88 8.09
N LEU A 298 10.70 16.15 7.86
CA LEU A 298 9.80 16.68 8.87
C LEU A 298 9.56 15.69 10.03
N LEU A 299 9.42 14.39 9.72
CA LEU A 299 9.27 13.34 10.71
C LEU A 299 10.51 13.22 11.61
N GLN A 300 11.71 13.31 11.02
CA GLN A 300 12.98 13.34 11.76
C GLN A 300 13.07 14.60 12.63
N HIS A 301 12.81 15.78 12.07
CA HIS A 301 12.82 17.06 12.80
C HIS A 301 11.91 17.01 14.03
N ASN A 302 10.65 16.59 13.84
CA ASN A 302 9.68 16.49 14.93
C ASN A 302 10.13 15.47 16.00
N SER A 303 10.76 14.36 15.61
CA SER A 303 11.31 13.38 16.56
C SER A 303 12.49 13.95 17.37
N GLU A 304 13.36 14.74 16.74
CA GLU A 304 14.47 15.41 17.42
C GLU A 304 13.98 16.53 18.36
N GLU A 305 12.97 17.29 17.96
CA GLU A 305 12.31 18.29 18.82
C GLU A 305 11.61 17.64 20.01
N GLU A 306 10.84 16.56 19.79
CA GLU A 306 10.17 15.83 20.87
C GLU A 306 11.19 15.27 21.87
N LEU A 307 12.28 14.67 21.38
CA LEU A 307 13.38 14.19 22.22
C LEU A 307 14.01 15.32 23.04
N ASN A 308 14.18 16.51 22.44
CA ASN A 308 14.73 17.68 23.12
C ASN A 308 13.75 18.28 24.14
N LEU A 309 12.44 18.25 23.88
CA LEU A 309 11.41 18.62 24.85
C LEU A 309 11.35 17.64 26.02
N ARG A 310 11.38 16.32 25.77
CA ARG A 310 11.49 15.29 26.82
C ARG A 310 12.72 15.49 27.71
N LYS A 311 13.90 15.75 27.12
CA LYS A 311 15.12 16.08 27.88
C LYS A 311 14.96 17.34 28.74
N LYS A 312 14.29 18.38 28.24
CA LYS A 312 13.98 19.59 29.02
C LYS A 312 13.03 19.28 30.17
N SER A 313 11.98 18.47 29.93
CA SER A 313 11.03 18.03 30.95
C SER A 313 11.75 17.30 32.09
N TYR A 314 12.52 16.26 31.78
CA TYR A 314 13.30 15.52 32.78
C TYR A 314 14.28 16.40 33.58
N LYS A 315 14.87 17.43 32.95
CA LYS A 315 15.74 18.37 33.66
C LYS A 315 14.96 19.25 34.64
N VAL A 316 13.79 19.75 34.24
CA VAL A 316 12.92 20.56 35.10
C VAL A 316 12.31 19.70 36.22
N GLU A 317 11.85 18.48 35.92
CA GLU A 317 11.38 17.50 36.90
C GLU A 317 12.46 17.18 37.93
N GLY A 318 13.70 16.91 37.49
CA GLY A 318 14.83 16.69 38.39
C GLY A 318 15.21 17.93 39.20
N GLU A 319 15.09 19.14 38.65
CA GLU A 319 15.25 20.39 39.42
C GLU A 319 14.15 20.54 40.49
N VAL A 320 12.88 20.24 40.16
CA VAL A 320 11.74 20.26 41.10
C VAL A 320 11.93 19.24 42.22
N GLU A 321 12.31 18.00 41.91
CA GLU A 321 12.56 16.95 42.92
C GLU A 321 13.69 17.37 43.89
N ASN A 322 14.76 17.99 43.37
CA ASN A 322 15.82 18.56 44.18
C ASN A 322 15.34 19.71 45.08
N TRP A 323 14.36 20.51 44.65
CA TRP A 323 13.75 21.54 45.49
C TRP A 323 12.83 20.94 46.56
N ILE A 324 12.08 19.88 46.24
CA ILE A 324 11.26 19.13 47.20
C ILE A 324 12.14 18.53 48.28
N HIS A 325 13.20 17.79 47.92
CA HIS A 325 14.13 17.22 48.91
C HIS A 325 14.79 18.27 49.81
N LYS A 326 15.17 19.44 49.28
CA LYS A 326 15.69 20.55 50.10
C LYS A 326 14.64 21.09 51.05
N TYR A 327 13.41 21.29 50.57
CA TYR A 327 12.31 21.77 51.39
C TYR A 327 11.98 20.78 52.52
N ASP A 328 11.87 19.49 52.21
CA ASP A 328 11.61 18.44 53.19
C ASP A 328 12.74 18.34 54.23
N GLN A 329 14.01 18.49 53.81
CA GLN A 329 15.15 18.56 54.72
C GLN A 329 15.07 19.80 55.62
N GLU A 330 14.91 21.00 55.06
CA GLU A 330 14.82 22.25 55.82
C GLU A 330 13.63 22.22 56.80
N VAL A 331 12.46 21.71 56.38
CA VAL A 331 11.29 21.54 57.26
C VAL A 331 11.57 20.53 58.37
N GLY A 332 12.25 19.42 58.08
CA GLY A 332 12.68 18.45 59.09
C GLY A 332 13.64 19.05 60.12
N GLU A 333 14.65 19.80 59.66
CA GLU A 333 15.59 20.53 60.52
C GLU A 333 14.87 21.56 61.39
N ARG A 334 13.97 22.37 60.81
CA ARG A 334 13.15 23.34 61.57
C ARG A 334 12.20 22.68 62.56
N HIS A 335 11.68 21.49 62.25
CA HIS A 335 10.83 20.75 63.17
C HIS A 335 11.63 20.28 64.39
N MET A 336 12.82 19.70 64.19
CA MET A 336 13.72 19.31 65.28
C MET A 336 14.18 20.51 66.12
N GLU A 337 14.51 21.65 65.51
CA GLU A 337 14.82 22.90 66.23
C GLU A 337 13.66 23.35 67.13
N LEU A 338 12.41 23.27 66.62
CA LEU A 338 11.22 23.66 67.35
C LEU A 338 10.91 22.71 68.50
N GLU A 339 11.08 21.39 68.31
CA GLU A 339 10.91 20.39 69.35
C GLU A 339 11.91 20.58 70.50
N ASP A 340 13.20 20.74 70.20
CA ASP A 340 14.25 21.04 71.19
C ASP A 340 13.97 22.36 71.94
N LEU A 341 13.63 23.43 71.22
CA LEU A 341 13.26 24.71 71.86
C LEU A 341 12.02 24.58 72.75
N THR A 342 11.04 23.78 72.34
CA THR A 342 9.82 23.52 73.12
C THR A 342 10.14 22.72 74.37
N GLN A 343 10.98 21.68 74.26
CA GLN A 343 11.46 20.89 75.40
C GLN A 343 12.19 21.79 76.41
N ARG A 344 13.16 22.59 75.97
CA ARG A 344 13.89 23.55 76.82
C ARG A 344 12.97 24.56 77.49
N TYR A 345 11.94 25.04 76.77
CA TYR A 345 10.93 25.96 77.31
C TYR A 345 10.06 25.29 78.39
N GLU A 346 9.66 24.03 78.19
CA GLU A 346 8.95 23.27 79.22
C GLU A 346 9.80 23.00 80.46
N GLU A 347 11.05 22.57 80.29
CA GLU A 347 12.02 22.37 81.36
C GLU A 347 12.25 23.66 82.16
N GLY A 348 12.48 24.77 81.45
CA GLY A 348 12.60 26.11 82.05
C GLY A 348 11.35 26.53 82.82
N ASN A 349 10.14 26.25 82.31
CA ASN A 349 8.89 26.52 83.02
C ASN A 349 8.72 25.64 84.26
N LYS A 350 9.07 24.35 84.19
CA LYS A 350 9.06 23.43 85.34
C LYS A 350 10.00 23.95 86.44
N ALA A 351 11.23 24.34 86.09
CA ALA A 351 12.19 24.94 87.02
C ALA A 351 11.70 26.27 87.61
N LEU A 352 11.11 27.13 86.78
CA LEU A 352 10.56 28.43 87.20
C LEU A 352 9.31 28.29 88.08
N SER A 353 8.50 27.24 87.92
CA SER A 353 7.43 26.90 88.86
C SER A 353 7.99 26.53 90.23
N ILE A 354 8.95 25.57 90.27
CA ILE A 354 9.61 25.13 91.51
C ILE A 354 10.24 26.34 92.25
N GLN A 355 10.87 27.26 91.53
CA GLN A 355 11.49 28.43 92.14
C GLN A 355 10.47 29.47 92.62
N LYS A 356 9.31 29.61 91.97
CA LYS A 356 8.19 30.43 92.46
C LYS A 356 7.59 29.86 93.74
N ASP A 357 7.42 28.55 93.80
CA ASP A 357 6.89 27.87 94.99
C ASP A 357 7.85 28.03 96.18
N ARG A 358 9.15 27.81 95.98
CA ARG A 358 10.20 28.10 96.99
C ARG A 358 10.23 29.57 97.42
N TYR A 359 10.12 30.51 96.48
CA TYR A 359 10.07 31.94 96.83
C TYR A 359 8.82 32.29 97.65
N LYS A 360 7.69 31.66 97.35
CA LYS A 360 6.45 31.82 98.13
C LYS A 360 6.61 31.27 99.54
N GLU A 361 7.21 30.09 99.71
CA GLU A 361 7.56 29.52 101.03
C GLU A 361 8.46 30.48 101.83
N ILE A 362 9.58 30.92 101.25
CA ILE A 362 10.52 31.86 101.89
C ILE A 362 9.85 33.20 102.22
N SER A 363 8.97 33.71 101.35
CA SER A 363 8.24 34.95 101.62
C SER A 363 7.23 34.78 102.77
N GLU A 364 6.58 33.62 102.88
CA GLU A 364 5.69 33.31 104.00
C GLU A 364 6.48 33.14 105.32
N GLU A 365 7.67 32.55 105.29
CA GLU A 365 8.57 32.49 106.44
C GLU A 365 9.09 33.87 106.87
N TRP A 366 9.53 34.69 105.91
CA TRP A 366 9.99 36.06 106.18
C TRP A 366 8.88 36.92 106.79
N ASN A 367 7.65 36.83 106.27
CA ASN A 367 6.50 37.50 106.87
C ASN A 367 6.26 37.05 108.33
N LYS A 368 6.32 35.74 108.62
CA LYS A 368 6.19 35.22 110.00
C LYS A 368 7.30 35.71 110.93
N ILE A 369 8.53 35.87 110.41
CA ILE A 369 9.66 36.42 111.16
C ILE A 369 9.44 37.92 111.44
N GLU A 370 8.97 38.69 110.46
CA GLU A 370 8.76 40.13 110.64
C GLU A 370 7.55 40.42 111.53
N GLU A 371 6.46 39.64 111.45
CA GLU A 371 5.35 39.64 112.41
C GLU A 371 5.84 39.34 113.84
N ARG A 372 6.75 38.37 114.00
CA ARG A 372 7.36 38.06 115.30
C ARG A 372 8.21 39.22 115.82
N LYS A 373 9.06 39.83 115.00
CA LYS A 373 9.87 41.01 115.38
C LYS A 373 9.00 42.21 115.71
N GLU A 374 7.92 42.46 114.98
CA GLU A 374 6.97 43.54 115.27
C GLU A 374 6.27 43.28 116.62
N ALA A 375 5.83 42.04 116.89
CA ALA A 375 5.27 41.67 118.18
C ALA A 375 6.27 41.84 119.34
N GLU A 376 7.52 41.41 119.17
CA GLU A 376 8.61 41.63 120.13
C GLU A 376 8.89 43.12 120.35
N ARG A 377 8.91 43.93 119.29
CA ARG A 377 9.10 45.39 119.37
C ARG A 377 7.96 46.07 120.13
N ILE A 378 6.71 45.69 119.85
CA ILE A 378 5.51 46.19 120.52
C ILE A 378 5.51 45.80 122.01
N GLU A 379 5.89 44.58 122.34
CA GLU A 379 5.96 44.12 123.75
C GLU A 379 7.14 44.75 124.48
N LYS A 380 8.30 44.94 123.84
CA LYS A 380 9.42 45.71 124.40
C LYS A 380 9.02 47.16 124.68
N GLU A 381 8.39 47.84 123.72
CA GLU A 381 7.82 49.18 123.94
C GLU A 381 6.81 49.21 125.10
N ARG A 382 6.01 48.15 125.28
CA ARG A 382 5.04 48.03 126.37
C ARG A 382 5.73 47.85 127.71
N LEU A 383 6.76 47.00 127.79
CA LEU A 383 7.60 46.81 128.98
C LEU A 383 8.36 48.08 129.35
N GLU A 384 8.96 48.79 128.39
CA GLU A 384 9.61 50.09 128.61
C GLU A 384 8.62 51.14 129.13
N LYS A 385 7.39 51.18 128.58
CA LYS A 385 6.32 52.05 129.12
C LYS A 385 5.94 51.67 130.55
N ILE A 386 5.90 50.39 130.91
CA ILE A 386 5.64 49.91 132.27
C ILE A 386 6.81 50.26 133.22
N GLN A 387 8.07 50.08 132.79
CA GLN A 387 9.26 50.46 133.56
C GLN A 387 9.32 51.98 133.79
N TYR A 388 9.11 52.78 132.75
CA TYR A 388 9.03 54.23 132.87
C TYR A 388 7.90 54.67 133.81
N LEU A 389 6.71 54.05 133.74
CA LEU A 389 5.61 54.33 134.66
C LEU A 389 5.92 53.92 136.10
N THR A 390 6.57 52.78 136.34
CA THR A 390 6.94 52.33 137.68
C THR A 390 8.06 53.17 138.29
N TRP A 391 9.12 53.49 137.54
CA TRP A 391 10.15 54.46 137.96
C TRP A 391 9.55 55.83 138.27
N LYS A 392 8.66 56.34 137.40
CA LYS A 392 7.96 57.61 137.64
C LYS A 392 7.08 57.55 138.91
N ASN A 393 6.37 56.45 139.14
CA ASN A 393 5.56 56.26 140.35
C ASN A 393 6.42 56.16 141.62
N ASN A 394 7.57 55.49 141.54
CA ASN A 394 8.54 55.40 142.63
C ASN A 394 9.18 56.77 142.92
N ALA A 395 9.58 57.51 141.89
CA ALA A 395 10.05 58.90 142.03
C ALA A 395 8.96 59.80 142.65
N ILE A 396 7.68 59.64 142.28
CA ILE A 396 6.55 60.35 142.91
C ILE A 396 6.37 59.94 144.38
N ARG A 397 6.55 58.65 144.74
CA ARG A 397 6.52 58.18 146.13
C ARG A 397 7.67 58.80 146.94
N ILE A 398 8.90 58.78 146.43
CA ILE A 398 10.07 59.41 147.06
C ILE A 398 9.83 60.91 147.22
N GLN A 399 9.41 61.62 146.17
CA GLN A 399 9.07 63.05 146.25
C GLN A 399 7.94 63.35 147.24
N ARG A 400 6.97 62.44 147.41
CA ARG A 400 5.89 62.59 148.39
C ARG A 400 6.42 62.46 149.83
N ILE A 401 7.27 61.46 150.09
CA ILE A 401 7.91 61.27 151.40
C ILE A 401 8.82 62.45 151.71
N TRP A 402 9.69 62.85 150.76
CA TRP A 402 10.62 63.95 150.91
C TRP A 402 9.92 65.29 151.14
N ARG A 403 8.83 65.59 150.40
CA ARG A 403 8.00 66.78 150.68
C ARG A 403 7.38 66.75 152.08
N LYS A 404 6.95 65.58 152.57
CA LYS A 404 6.33 65.41 153.89
C LYS A 404 7.36 65.63 155.02
N LEU A 405 8.59 65.15 154.83
CA LEU A 405 9.75 65.41 155.71
C LEU A 405 10.16 66.89 155.67
N TYR A 406 10.28 67.48 154.48
CA TYR A 406 10.68 68.87 154.30
C TYR A 406 9.66 69.87 154.88
N THR A 407 8.37 69.52 154.93
CA THR A 407 7.34 70.34 155.59
C THR A 407 7.44 70.41 157.12
N MET A 408 8.30 69.62 157.78
CA MET A 408 8.41 69.62 159.24
C MET A 408 9.58 70.43 159.82
N HIS A 409 10.61 70.81 159.05
CA HIS A 409 11.88 71.29 159.62
C HIS A 409 12.64 72.43 158.88
N GLY A 410 12.00 73.26 158.04
CA GLY A 410 12.72 74.35 157.34
C GLY A 410 11.89 75.60 156.98
N PRO A 411 12.36 76.85 157.26
CA PRO A 411 11.62 78.09 157.04
C PRO A 411 11.89 78.78 155.68
N PHE A 412 11.21 79.90 155.42
CA PHE A 412 11.13 80.68 154.17
C PHE A 412 10.40 79.94 153.03
N ARG A 413 9.12 80.22 152.70
CA ARG A 413 8.36 81.49 152.56
C ARG A 413 9.03 82.53 151.63
N ALA A 414 8.23 83.00 150.66
CA ALA A 414 8.46 84.17 149.78
C ALA A 414 9.57 84.06 148.72
N LYS A 415 9.48 84.65 147.51
CA LYS A 415 8.39 85.37 146.80
C LYS A 415 8.64 85.20 145.27
N LYS A 416 7.68 84.69 144.49
CA LYS A 416 6.82 85.44 143.54
C LYS A 416 7.53 86.41 142.56
N GLY A 417 7.99 85.89 141.42
CA GLY A 417 8.22 86.64 140.17
C GLY A 417 6.99 86.70 139.24
N LYS A 418 6.79 87.86 138.57
CA LYS A 418 5.61 88.33 137.79
C LYS A 418 6.14 89.08 136.53
N LYS A 419 5.46 89.35 135.40
CA LYS A 419 4.18 89.00 134.72
C LYS A 419 4.59 88.51 133.30
N GLY A 420 3.82 87.87 132.40
CA GLY A 420 2.48 87.27 132.26
C GLY A 420 2.44 86.53 130.90
N LYS A 421 1.61 85.50 130.69
CA LYS A 421 0.32 85.52 129.92
C LYS A 421 0.47 85.88 128.42
N LYS A 422 -0.20 85.24 127.45
CA LYS A 422 -1.20 84.15 127.35
C LYS A 422 -1.31 83.84 125.83
N GLY A 423 -1.58 82.64 125.32
CA GLY A 423 -1.71 81.30 125.90
C GLY A 423 -2.64 80.41 125.06
N LYS A 424 -2.70 79.10 125.35
CA LYS A 424 -3.79 78.14 125.06
C LYS A 424 -4.13 77.88 123.56
N LYS A 425 -4.48 76.66 123.11
CA LYS A 425 -4.72 75.30 123.68
C LYS A 425 -4.36 74.36 122.51
N GLY A 426 -3.60 73.27 122.65
CA GLY A 426 -4.07 71.98 123.20
C GLY A 426 -4.79 71.11 122.13
N LYS A 427 -4.84 69.77 122.19
CA LYS A 427 -4.20 68.79 123.09
C LYS A 427 -4.57 67.36 122.60
N LYS A 428 -3.61 66.41 122.55
CA LYS A 428 -3.81 64.96 122.24
C LYS A 428 -4.30 64.69 120.79
N GLY A 429 -3.83 63.68 120.05
CA GLY A 429 -3.43 62.32 120.43
C GLY A 429 -4.66 61.42 120.29
N GLY A 430 -4.64 60.27 119.63
CA GLY A 430 -3.60 59.35 119.16
C GLY A 430 -4.30 58.01 118.83
N LYS A 431 -3.58 56.89 118.79
CA LYS A 431 -4.06 55.53 118.38
C LYS A 431 -4.39 55.47 116.87
N ARG A 432 -3.69 54.62 116.12
CA ARG A 432 -3.85 53.15 115.97
C ARG A 432 -5.10 52.78 115.17
N SER A 433 -4.85 51.93 114.17
CA SER A 433 -5.78 51.20 113.30
C SER A 433 -6.96 50.54 114.03
N PRO A 434 -7.96 50.12 113.25
CA PRO A 434 -8.14 48.68 113.12
C PRO A 434 -8.16 48.17 111.67
N GLU A 435 -7.63 46.98 111.48
CA GLU A 435 -7.88 46.14 110.30
C GLU A 435 -9.32 45.58 110.27
N LYS A 436 -9.69 44.96 109.13
CA LYS A 436 -10.61 43.79 109.02
C LYS A 436 -12.12 44.12 109.30
N VAL A 437 -13.12 43.48 108.68
CA VAL A 437 -13.16 42.35 107.73
C VAL A 437 -14.53 42.22 107.02
N GLN A 438 -14.54 41.74 105.76
CA GLN A 438 -15.68 41.06 105.05
C GLN A 438 -17.00 41.87 104.84
N LYS A 439 -17.89 41.58 103.88
CA LYS A 439 -17.99 40.62 102.75
C LYS A 439 -19.08 41.17 101.80
N LEU A 440 -18.99 40.94 100.49
CA LEU A 440 -20.04 40.32 99.65
C LEU A 440 -19.74 40.47 98.14
N MET A 441 -20.11 39.40 97.41
CA MET A 441 -20.29 39.20 95.96
C MET A 441 -20.12 40.44 95.05
N ILE A 442 -19.36 40.38 93.94
CA ILE A 442 -19.67 39.57 92.74
C ILE A 442 -18.40 39.15 92.00
N LYS A 443 -18.42 37.93 91.45
CA LYS A 443 -17.30 37.27 90.76
C LYS A 443 -17.60 37.12 89.27
N ARG A 444 -17.04 37.97 88.40
CA ARG A 444 -16.69 37.63 86.98
C ARG A 444 -15.91 38.73 86.24
N LYS A 445 -14.70 38.35 85.80
CA LYS A 445 -13.96 38.82 84.60
C LYS A 445 -13.84 40.35 84.35
N ARG A 446 -12.69 40.92 84.73
CA ARG A 446 -11.94 41.87 83.87
C ARG A 446 -10.70 41.16 83.31
N SER A 447 -10.07 41.75 82.29
CA SER A 447 -8.91 41.27 81.51
C SER A 447 -9.12 40.00 80.65
N LYS A 448 -9.97 40.13 79.64
CA LYS A 448 -9.73 39.68 78.26
C LYS A 448 -10.45 40.68 77.32
N ASP A 449 -10.09 40.65 76.04
CA ASP A 449 -10.75 41.40 74.95
C ASP A 449 -10.43 42.91 74.84
N ILE A 450 -9.14 43.26 74.93
CA ILE A 450 -8.57 44.24 73.99
C ILE A 450 -7.32 43.60 73.37
N ASN A 451 -7.28 43.56 72.04
CA ASN A 451 -6.23 43.10 71.14
C ASN A 451 -6.33 41.66 70.57
N LYS A 452 -7.43 41.34 69.87
CA LYS A 452 -7.51 40.18 68.96
C LYS A 452 -8.04 40.46 67.54
N ASN A 453 -8.47 41.69 67.24
CA ASN A 453 -9.02 42.03 65.91
C ASN A 453 -7.96 42.55 64.91
N GLY A 454 -6.71 42.79 65.34
CA GLY A 454 -5.63 43.23 64.43
C GLY A 454 -5.02 42.10 63.58
N MET A 455 -4.90 40.88 64.12
CA MET A 455 -4.26 39.78 63.39
C MET A 455 -5.21 39.05 62.42
N HIS A 456 -6.49 38.91 62.76
CA HIS A 456 -7.44 38.22 61.86
C HIS A 456 -7.68 38.99 60.55
N SER A 457 -7.64 40.33 60.58
CA SER A 457 -7.71 41.16 59.35
C SER A 457 -6.56 40.84 58.39
N ASN A 458 -5.33 40.79 58.88
CA ASN A 458 -4.16 40.51 58.04
C ASN A 458 -4.16 39.05 57.55
N ILE A 459 -4.53 38.07 58.38
CA ILE A 459 -4.59 36.66 57.96
C ILE A 459 -5.65 36.46 56.87
N LEU A 460 -6.84 37.05 57.00
CA LEU A 460 -7.85 37.04 55.92
C LEU A 460 -7.35 37.74 54.66
N PHE A 461 -6.63 38.87 54.79
CA PHE A 461 -6.05 39.56 53.65
C PHE A 461 -5.02 38.70 52.91
N TYR A 462 -4.13 38.00 53.63
CA TYR A 462 -3.17 37.07 53.02
C TYR A 462 -3.84 35.86 52.39
N ILE A 463 -4.89 35.28 52.99
CA ILE A 463 -5.64 34.16 52.40
C ILE A 463 -6.35 34.60 51.11
N ILE A 464 -6.99 35.78 51.11
CA ILE A 464 -7.62 36.34 49.91
C ILE A 464 -6.57 36.61 48.83
N LEU A 465 -5.42 37.19 49.19
CA LEU A 465 -4.31 37.45 48.25
C LEU A 465 -3.76 36.14 47.65
N TYR A 466 -3.58 35.10 48.45
CA TYR A 466 -3.16 33.77 47.96
C TYR A 466 -4.20 33.15 47.01
N PHE A 467 -5.50 33.24 47.33
CA PHE A 467 -6.55 32.78 46.42
C PHE A 467 -6.56 33.56 45.10
N LEU A 468 -6.34 34.87 45.14
CA LEU A 468 -6.31 35.73 43.95
C LEU A 468 -5.08 35.44 43.07
N ILE A 469 -3.91 35.23 43.67
CA ILE A 469 -2.69 34.80 42.97
C ILE A 469 -2.88 33.40 42.37
N PHE A 470 -3.44 32.45 43.12
CA PHE A 470 -3.72 31.10 42.63
C PHE A 470 -4.70 31.11 41.46
N PHE A 471 -5.76 31.92 41.53
CA PHE A 471 -6.74 32.06 40.45
C PHE A 471 -6.13 32.70 39.19
N LEU A 472 -5.25 33.70 39.35
CA LEU A 472 -4.51 34.30 38.22
C LEU A 472 -3.54 33.31 37.57
N LEU A 473 -2.85 32.47 38.36
CA LEU A 473 -1.99 31.40 37.83
C LEU A 473 -2.81 30.35 37.07
N LEU A 474 -3.99 29.99 37.57
CA LEU A 474 -4.91 29.07 36.90
C LEU A 474 -5.40 29.61 35.56
N LEU A 475 -5.80 30.89 35.51
CA LEU A 475 -6.17 31.57 34.26
C LEU A 475 -4.99 31.63 33.26
N PHE A 476 -3.78 31.92 33.74
CA PHE A 476 -2.58 31.94 32.91
C PHE A 476 -2.27 30.54 32.33
N PHE A 477 -2.44 29.48 33.13
CA PHE A 477 -2.27 28.10 32.69
C PHE A 477 -3.34 27.70 31.64
N PHE A 478 -4.59 28.12 31.81
CA PHE A 478 -5.64 27.92 30.80
C PHE A 478 -5.34 28.66 29.49
N CYS A 479 -4.89 29.91 29.52
CA CYS A 479 -4.48 30.64 28.30
C CYS A 479 -3.30 29.97 27.58
N ILE A 480 -2.35 29.36 28.31
CA ILE A 480 -1.25 28.59 27.71
C ILE A 480 -1.77 27.28 27.08
N LEU A 481 -2.77 26.63 27.68
CA LEU A 481 -3.38 25.43 27.12
C LEU A 481 -4.19 25.74 25.85
N ASP A 482 -5.02 26.77 25.85
CA ASP A 482 -5.80 27.20 24.67
C ASP A 482 -4.89 27.60 23.49
N THR A 483 -3.83 28.39 23.75
CA THR A 483 -2.88 28.81 22.69
C THR A 483 -2.05 27.65 22.11
N ASN A 484 -1.77 26.61 22.90
CA ASN A 484 -1.16 25.38 22.37
C ASN A 484 -2.18 24.49 21.61
N TRP A 485 -3.48 24.63 21.88
CA TRP A 485 -4.51 23.81 21.21
C TRP A 485 -4.77 24.27 19.77
N GLU A 486 -4.77 25.58 19.50
CA GLU A 486 -4.83 26.10 18.12
C GLU A 486 -3.60 25.72 17.29
N LEU A 487 -2.42 25.63 17.92
CA LEU A 487 -1.14 25.28 17.27
C LEU A 487 -0.98 23.79 16.94
N ILE A 488 -1.91 22.93 17.39
CA ILE A 488 -1.94 21.48 17.09
C ILE A 488 -2.98 21.18 15.98
N TYR A 489 -3.78 22.16 15.56
CA TYR A 489 -4.87 21.99 14.58
C TYR A 489 -4.68 22.77 13.26
N GLN A 490 -3.48 23.33 13.04
CA GLN A 490 -2.98 23.83 11.76
C GLN A 490 -1.79 22.99 11.27
#